data_AF-A0A1I7DFB4-F1
#
_entry.id   AF-A0A1I7DFB4-F1
#
_cell.length_a   1.000
_cell.length_b   1.000
_cell.length_c   1.000
_cell.angle_alpha   90.00
_cell.angle_beta   90.00
_cell.angle_gamma   90.00
#
_symmetry.space_group_name_H-M   'P 1'
#
loop_
_entity.id
_entity.type
_entity.pdbx_description
1 polymer ?
#
loop_
_entity_poly.entity_id
_entity_poly.type
_entity_poly.pdbx_seq_one_letter_code
_entity_poly.pdbx_strand_id
1 'polypeptide(L)'
;MKDGPADSRLATVAAEWLAEVDDSDLATGTKRLYRFALSNYVLPGVGQLRMRELTVPAVDRLLTAVRKAYGSGAAKAARTVLSGILGEAVRRGA
;
A
#
# COMPACT_ATOMS: atom_id res chain seq x y z
N MET A 1 8.80 18.08 14.15
CA MET A 1 7.60 17.40 14.71
C MET A 1 7.35 16.19 13.82
N LYS A 2 7.69 14.97 14.26
CA LYS A 2 7.30 13.77 13.52
C LYS A 2 5.84 13.52 13.90
N ASP A 3 4.95 13.78 12.96
CA ASP A 3 3.56 13.37 13.04
C ASP A 3 3.49 11.87 13.41
N GLY A 4 2.56 11.49 14.29
CA GLY A 4 2.34 10.07 14.62
C GLY A 4 1.95 9.27 13.37
N PRO A 5 2.03 7.93 13.39
CA PRO A 5 1.74 7.11 12.22
C PRO A 5 0.34 7.34 11.63
N ALA A 6 -0.65 7.68 12.48
CA ALA A 6 -2.01 8.03 12.06
C ALA A 6 -2.10 9.33 11.23
N ASP A 7 -1.20 10.29 11.47
CA ASP A 7 -1.11 11.55 10.72
C ASP A 7 -0.25 11.45 9.46
N SER A 8 0.55 10.39 9.35
CA SER A 8 1.38 10.11 8.18
C SER A 8 0.53 9.83 6.94
N ARG A 9 1.03 10.23 5.77
CA ARG A 9 0.43 9.84 4.48
C ARG A 9 0.74 8.38 4.19
N LEU A 10 -0.19 7.69 3.50
CA LEU A 10 0.02 6.32 3.06
C LEU A 10 1.29 6.19 2.21
N ALA A 11 1.58 7.17 1.34
CA ALA A 11 2.81 7.15 0.54
C ALA A 11 4.10 7.11 1.39
N THR A 12 4.10 7.78 2.55
CA THR A 12 5.25 7.77 3.46
C THR A 12 5.44 6.39 4.06
N VAL A 13 4.39 5.82 4.65
CA VAL A 13 4.44 4.47 5.23
C VAL A 13 4.75 3.42 4.16
N ALA A 14 4.22 3.59 2.94
CA ALA A 14 4.47 2.69 1.83
C ALA A 14 5.94 2.69 1.37
N ALA A 15 6.62 3.83 1.44
CA ALA A 15 8.04 3.92 1.12
C ALA A 15 8.88 3.16 2.16
N GLU A 16 8.54 3.29 3.44
CA GLU A 16 9.18 2.55 4.54
C GLU A 16 8.97 1.04 4.38
N TRP A 17 7.72 0.61 4.16
CA TRP A 17 7.40 -0.79 3.90
C TRP A 17 8.10 -1.35 2.66
N LEU A 18 8.21 -0.56 1.57
CA LEU A 18 8.89 -1.02 0.36
C LEU A 18 10.39 -1.21 0.58
N ALA A 19 11.02 -0.37 1.39
CA ALA A 19 12.43 -0.54 1.76
C ALA A 19 12.65 -1.88 2.49
N GLU A 20 11.77 -2.23 3.44
CA GLU A 20 11.84 -3.54 4.12
C GLU A 20 11.60 -4.71 3.17
N VAL A 21 10.66 -4.59 2.23
CA VAL A 21 10.45 -5.58 1.17
C VAL A 21 11.72 -5.74 0.33
N ASP A 22 12.38 -4.65 -0.02
CA ASP A 22 13.61 -4.65 -0.81
C ASP A 22 14.77 -5.32 -0.08
N ASP A 23 14.85 -5.17 1.24
CA ASP A 23 15.88 -5.77 2.10
C ASP A 23 15.56 -7.23 2.52
N SER A 24 14.33 -7.71 2.31
CA SER A 24 13.90 -9.07 2.69
C SER A 24 14.45 -10.19 1.79
N ASP A 25 14.30 -11.44 2.22
CA ASP A 25 14.61 -12.65 1.43
C ASP A 25 13.55 -13.02 0.37
N LEU A 26 12.59 -12.13 0.11
CA LEU A 26 11.57 -12.38 -0.92
C LEU A 26 12.19 -12.54 -2.30
N ALA A 27 11.62 -13.43 -3.12
CA ALA A 27 12.04 -13.62 -4.50
C ALA A 27 11.99 -12.29 -5.30
N THR A 28 12.96 -12.09 -6.19
CA THR A 28 13.07 -10.87 -7.02
C THR A 28 11.79 -10.57 -7.81
N GLY A 29 11.10 -11.60 -8.30
CA GLY A 29 9.81 -11.45 -8.98
C GLY A 29 8.72 -10.87 -8.08
N THR A 30 8.69 -11.28 -6.80
CA THR A 30 7.76 -10.74 -5.80
C THR A 30 8.05 -9.28 -5.50
N LYS A 31 9.33 -8.91 -5.29
CA LYS A 31 9.74 -7.51 -5.07
C LYS A 31 9.33 -6.62 -6.24
N ARG A 32 9.57 -7.07 -7.49
CA ARG A 32 9.15 -6.36 -8.71
C ARG A 32 7.63 -6.21 -8.78
N LEU A 33 6.87 -7.26 -8.48
CA LEU A 33 5.42 -7.23 -8.47
C LEU A 33 4.89 -6.21 -7.45
N TYR A 34 5.45 -6.19 -6.24
CA TYR A 34 5.02 -5.26 -5.19
C TYR A 34 5.33 -3.82 -5.55
N ARG A 35 6.53 -3.52 -6.06
CA ARG A 35 6.88 -2.16 -6.54
C ARG A 35 5.96 -1.71 -7.67
N PHE A 36 5.66 -2.61 -8.60
CA PHE A 36 4.76 -2.32 -9.71
C PHE A 36 3.33 -2.03 -9.22
N ALA A 37 2.76 -2.90 -8.39
CA ALA A 37 1.42 -2.72 -7.87
C ALA A 37 1.29 -1.49 -6.97
N LEU A 38 2.30 -1.19 -6.16
CA LEU A 38 2.36 0.04 -5.37
C LEU A 38 2.29 1.27 -6.27
N SER A 39 3.18 1.35 -7.27
CA SER A 39 3.33 2.54 -8.11
C SER A 39 2.15 2.76 -9.07
N ASN A 40 1.59 1.67 -9.60
CA ASN A 40 0.57 1.75 -10.66
C ASN A 40 -0.86 1.70 -10.13
N TYR A 41 -1.08 1.10 -8.95
CA TYR A 41 -2.44 0.86 -8.45
C TYR A 41 -2.71 1.56 -7.12
N VAL A 42 -1.77 1.51 -6.17
CA VAL A 42 -2.02 2.00 -4.80
C VAL A 42 -1.76 3.50 -4.69
N LEU A 43 -0.56 3.96 -5.03
CA LEU A 43 -0.17 5.37 -4.88
C LEU A 43 -1.08 6.34 -5.66
N PRO A 44 -1.48 6.06 -6.92
CA PRO A 44 -2.33 6.98 -7.66
C PRO A 44 -3.72 7.17 -7.03
N GLY A 45 -4.24 6.15 -6.34
CA GLY A 45 -5.60 6.19 -5.78
C GLY A 45 -5.68 6.65 -4.33
N VAL A 46 -4.71 6.29 -3.49
CA VAL A 46 -4.77 6.53 -2.04
C VAL A 46 -3.47 7.04 -1.42
N GLY A 47 -2.40 7.25 -2.20
CA GLY A 47 -1.09 7.63 -1.66
C GLY A 47 -1.07 8.95 -0.88
N GLN A 48 -1.97 9.89 -1.22
CA GLN A 48 -2.06 11.19 -0.55
C GLN A 48 -2.98 11.19 0.69
N LEU A 49 -3.74 10.11 0.90
CA LEU A 49 -4.57 9.98 2.11
C LEU A 49 -3.66 9.80 3.32
N ARG A 50 -4.03 10.42 4.44
CA ARG A 50 -3.48 10.09 5.76
C ARG A 50 -3.96 8.71 6.18
N MET A 51 -3.19 8.04 7.03
CA MET A 51 -3.55 6.72 7.55
C MET A 51 -4.94 6.72 8.21
N ARG A 52 -5.32 7.79 8.94
CA ARG A 52 -6.67 7.95 9.50
C ARG A 52 -7.81 8.06 8.47
N GLU A 53 -7.50 8.45 7.24
CA GLU A 53 -8.48 8.59 6.15
C GLU A 53 -8.65 7.28 5.37
N LEU A 54 -7.77 6.29 5.58
CA LEU A 54 -7.75 5.01 4.91
C LEU A 54 -8.80 4.04 5.48
N THR A 55 -10.07 4.42 5.36
CA THR A 55 -11.21 3.64 5.83
C THR A 55 -11.49 2.42 4.94
N VAL A 56 -12.24 1.44 5.45
CA VAL A 56 -12.70 0.27 4.68
C VAL A 56 -13.37 0.68 3.36
N PRO A 57 -14.32 1.66 3.33
CA PRO A 57 -14.90 2.12 2.06
C PRO A 57 -13.88 2.73 1.09
N ALA A 58 -12.83 3.39 1.57
CA ALA A 58 -11.78 3.95 0.70
C ALA A 58 -10.98 2.82 0.02
N VAL A 59 -10.62 1.78 0.79
CA VAL A 59 -9.93 0.59 0.27
C VAL A 59 -10.81 -0.15 -0.73
N ASP A 60 -12.09 -0.37 -0.43
CA ASP A 60 -13.01 -1.07 -1.33
C ASP A 60 -13.21 -0.32 -2.65
N ARG A 61 -13.32 1.02 -2.60
CA ARG A 61 -13.39 1.85 -3.82
C ARG A 61 -12.13 1.70 -4.67
N LEU A 62 -10.95 1.74 -4.06
CA LEU A 62 -9.69 1.53 -4.77
C LEU A 62 -9.65 0.17 -5.46
N LEU A 63 -9.88 -0.91 -4.71
CA LEU A 63 -9.79 -2.27 -5.24
C LEU A 63 -10.83 -2.53 -6.35
N THR A 64 -12.02 -1.95 -6.20
CA THR A 64 -13.06 -1.99 -7.24
C THR A 64 -12.62 -1.26 -8.50
N ALA A 65 -12.03 -0.07 -8.38
CA ALA A 65 -11.53 0.70 -9.51
C ALA A 65 -10.39 -0.03 -10.24
N VAL A 66 -9.41 -0.55 -9.49
CA VAL A 66 -8.30 -1.35 -10.04
C VAL A 66 -8.82 -2.59 -10.75
N ARG A 67 -9.79 -3.30 -10.16
CA ARG A 67 -10.41 -4.48 -10.79
C ARG A 67 -11.08 -4.14 -12.11
N LYS A 68 -11.82 -3.02 -12.17
CA LYS A 68 -12.52 -2.58 -13.38
C LYS A 68 -11.54 -2.19 -14.49
N ALA A 69 -10.44 -1.53 -14.14
CA ALA A 69 -9.47 -1.04 -15.12
C ALA A 69 -8.45 -2.11 -15.58
N TYR A 70 -8.01 -2.98 -14.67
CA TYR A 70 -6.85 -3.87 -14.89
C TYR A 70 -7.12 -5.35 -14.57
N GLY A 71 -8.34 -5.71 -14.17
CA GLY A 71 -8.73 -7.08 -13.88
C GLY A 71 -8.45 -7.57 -12.45
N SER A 72 -8.84 -8.81 -12.18
CA SER A 72 -8.80 -9.42 -10.84
C SER A 72 -7.37 -9.62 -10.29
N GLY A 73 -6.41 -9.94 -11.15
CA GLY A 73 -5.01 -10.11 -10.76
C GLY A 73 -4.39 -8.82 -10.22
N ALA A 74 -4.63 -7.70 -10.90
CA ALA A 74 -4.20 -6.37 -10.46
C ALA A 74 -4.83 -5.98 -9.11
N ALA A 75 -6.13 -6.23 -8.94
CA ALA A 75 -6.81 -5.95 -7.68
C ALA A 75 -6.27 -6.80 -6.52
N LYS A 76 -5.94 -8.07 -6.76
CA LYS A 76 -5.31 -8.95 -5.75
C LYS A 76 -3.92 -8.45 -5.37
N ALA A 77 -3.12 -8.02 -6.35
CA ALA A 77 -1.79 -7.45 -6.10
C ALA A 77 -1.89 -6.15 -5.28
N ALA A 78 -2.79 -5.23 -5.66
CA ALA A 78 -3.03 -3.99 -4.91
C ALA A 78 -3.48 -4.26 -3.47
N ARG A 79 -4.37 -5.23 -3.25
CA ARG A 79 -4.79 -5.65 -1.90
C ARG A 79 -3.63 -6.19 -1.07
N THR A 80 -2.79 -7.02 -1.67
CA THR A 80 -1.62 -7.61 -0.99
C THR A 80 -0.65 -6.52 -0.53
N VAL A 81 -0.34 -5.57 -1.41
CA VAL A 81 0.51 -4.42 -1.09
C VAL A 81 -0.10 -3.58 0.02
N LEU A 82 -1.39 -3.22 -0.07
CA LEU A 82 -2.07 -2.46 0.97
C LEU A 82 -2.03 -3.14 2.33
N SER A 83 -2.28 -4.44 2.39
CA SER A 83 -2.20 -5.20 3.64
C SER A 83 -0.78 -5.20 4.23
N GLY A 84 0.26 -5.26 3.39
CA GLY A 84 1.64 -5.13 3.83
C GLY A 84 1.94 -3.77 4.48
N ILE A 85 1.55 -2.69 3.82
CA ILE A 85 1.72 -1.30 4.29
C ILE A 85 0.98 -1.09 5.61
N LEU A 86 -0.28 -1.53 5.69
CA LEU A 86 -1.09 -1.40 6.91
C LEU A 86 -0.51 -2.22 8.06
N GLY A 87 -0.03 -3.43 7.79
CA GLY A 87 0.67 -4.24 8.79
C GLY A 87 1.92 -3.53 9.33
N GLU A 88 2.65 -2.83 8.46
CA GLU A 88 3.82 -2.03 8.88
C GLU A 88 3.43 -0.84 9.74
N ALA A 89 2.37 -0.13 9.39
CA ALA A 89 1.84 0.95 10.22
C ALA A 89 1.51 0.47 11.64
N VAL A 90 0.80 -0.66 11.75
CA VAL A 90 0.41 -1.25 13.05
C VAL A 90 1.65 -1.65 13.86
N ARG A 91 2.67 -2.26 13.22
CA ARG A 91 3.93 -2.61 13.91
C ARG A 91 4.66 -1.39 14.48
N ARG A 92 4.56 -0.24 13.82
CA ARG A 92 5.15 1.04 14.25
C ARG A 92 4.29 1.82 15.25
N GLY A 93 3.14 1.28 15.68
CA GLY A 93 2.26 1.91 16.66
C GLY A 93 1.29 2.94 16.08
N ALA A 94 0.82 2.71 14.85
CA ALA A 94 -0.32 3.43 14.26
C ALA A 94 -1.66 3.06 14.89
#